data_AF-A0A8J4CL58-F1
#
_entry.id   AF-A0A8J4CL58-F1
#
_cell.length_a   1.000
_cell.length_b   1.000
_cell.length_c   1.000
_cell.angle_alpha   90.00
_cell.angle_beta   90.00
_cell.angle_gamma   90.00
#
_symmetry.space_group_name_H-M   'P 1'
#
loop_
_entity.id
_entity.type
_entity.pdbx_description
1 polymer ?
#
loop_
_entity_poly.entity_id
_entity_poly.type
_entity_poly.pdbx_seq_one_letter_code
_entity_poly.pdbx_strand_id
1 'polypeptide(L)'
;MTPALGRQLQQTGNGAAGRGMLQPRHTGFELKTGLALTWLGTNSGTPTLERNVSCTLVRLPGAVQMVDCGEGTHRQLLALEKSMDLAEIDGIFITHLHGDHCFGVAAALAVLDRAKAAGQSDPARRRHHLYGPPGLSVSSNAAMEIDTHT
;
A
#
# COMPACT_ATOMS: atom_id res chain seq x y z
N MET A 1 -32.80 11.91 -0.73
CA MET A 1 -31.77 10.85 -0.71
C MET A 1 -30.50 11.44 -0.15
N THR A 2 -30.20 11.22 1.13
CA THR A 2 -28.93 11.63 1.75
C THR A 2 -27.82 10.71 1.24
N PRO A 3 -26.68 11.22 0.72
CA PRO A 3 -25.57 10.34 0.41
C PRO A 3 -25.11 9.70 1.71
N ALA A 4 -24.95 8.38 1.72
CA ALA A 4 -24.50 7.65 2.89
C ALA A 4 -23.06 8.11 3.23
N LEU A 5 -22.93 9.05 4.16
CA LEU A 5 -21.65 9.57 4.63
C LEU A 5 -20.75 8.39 5.06
N GLY A 6 -19.60 8.27 4.40
CA GLY A 6 -18.51 7.40 4.85
C GLY A 6 -17.90 7.89 6.16
N ARG A 7 -17.21 7.00 6.87
CA ARG A 7 -16.47 7.33 8.09
C ARG A 7 -15.04 7.69 7.69
N GLN A 8 -14.56 8.85 8.13
CA GLN A 8 -13.13 9.16 8.01
C GLN A 8 -12.33 8.22 8.92
N LEU A 9 -11.35 7.53 8.36
CA LEU A 9 -10.43 6.70 9.13
C LEU A 9 -9.50 7.64 9.89
N GLN A 10 -9.72 7.75 11.21
CA GLN A 10 -9.01 8.70 12.05
C GLN A 10 -7.61 8.17 12.37
N GLN A 11 -6.66 9.10 12.33
CA GLN A 11 -5.22 8.94 12.49
C GLN A 11 -4.88 8.11 13.74
N THR A 12 -4.01 7.09 13.62
CA THR A 12 -3.33 6.50 14.78
C THR A 12 -2.19 7.41 15.23
N GLY A 13 -2.54 8.59 15.75
CA GLY A 13 -1.60 9.50 16.40
C GLY A 13 -1.70 9.32 17.91
N ASN A 14 -0.82 8.52 18.52
CA ASN A 14 -0.72 8.53 19.97
C ASN A 14 -0.01 9.84 20.38
N GLY A 15 -0.74 10.69 21.10
CA GLY A 15 -0.20 11.95 21.61
C GLY A 15 0.88 11.69 22.64
N ALA A 16 2.15 11.84 22.25
CA ALA A 16 3.26 12.03 23.17
C ALA A 16 4.32 12.91 22.50
N ALA A 17 4.37 14.17 22.93
CA ALA A 17 5.44 15.10 22.59
C ALA A 17 6.74 14.62 23.26
N GLY A 18 7.53 13.86 22.51
CA GLY A 18 8.92 13.56 22.80
C GLY A 18 9.65 13.49 21.46
N ARG A 19 10.96 13.78 21.42
CA ARG A 19 11.80 13.66 20.22
C ARG A 19 11.94 12.19 19.78
N GLY A 20 10.83 11.59 19.37
CA GLY A 20 10.73 10.27 18.77
C GLY A 20 10.56 10.41 17.26
N MET A 21 11.05 9.40 16.54
CA MET A 21 10.81 9.21 15.11
C MET A 21 9.35 9.53 14.77
N LEU A 22 9.11 10.49 13.87
CA LEU A 22 7.77 10.82 13.40
C LEU A 22 7.10 9.53 12.89
N GLN A 23 6.03 9.11 13.55
CA GLN A 23 5.22 7.99 13.09
C GLN A 23 4.56 8.37 11.76
N PRO A 24 4.51 7.45 10.77
CA PRO A 24 3.88 7.78 9.52
C PRO A 24 2.39 8.08 9.69
N ARG A 25 1.93 9.18 9.10
CA ARG A 25 0.53 9.61 9.18
C ARG A 25 -0.24 9.07 7.99
N HIS A 26 -0.89 7.93 8.17
CA HIS A 26 -1.88 7.43 7.21
C HIS A 26 -3.21 8.15 7.42
N THR A 27 -3.85 8.53 6.32
CA THR A 27 -5.18 9.14 6.32
C THR A 27 -6.08 8.34 5.38
N GLY A 28 -7.39 8.40 5.55
CA GLY A 28 -8.30 7.60 4.72
C GLY A 28 -9.78 7.82 5.00
N PHE A 29 -10.62 7.14 4.23
CA PHE A 29 -12.06 7.03 4.50
C PHE A 29 -12.58 5.65 4.12
N GLU A 30 -13.70 5.27 4.73
CA GLU A 30 -14.41 4.02 4.47
C GLU A 30 -15.88 4.32 4.18
N LEU A 31 -16.41 3.73 3.12
CA LEU A 31 -17.81 3.80 2.72
C LEU A 31 -18.57 2.58 3.24
N LYS A 32 -19.90 2.72 3.41
CA LYS A 32 -20.77 1.61 3.83
C LYS A 32 -20.77 0.40 2.89
N THR A 33 -20.30 0.59 1.65
CA THR A 33 -20.12 -0.48 0.66
C THR A 33 -18.94 -1.41 0.98
N GLY A 34 -18.14 -1.10 2.00
CA GLY A 34 -16.88 -1.79 2.30
C GLY A 34 -15.70 -1.33 1.44
N LEU A 35 -15.90 -0.29 0.60
CA LEU A 35 -14.81 0.40 -0.09
C LEU A 35 -14.11 1.33 0.90
N ALA A 36 -12.80 1.16 1.10
CA ALA A 36 -11.98 2.08 1.88
C ALA A 36 -10.70 2.47 1.13
N LEU A 37 -10.30 3.72 1.31
CA LEU A 37 -9.03 4.25 0.82
C LEU A 37 -8.15 4.64 2.01
N THR A 38 -6.89 4.22 1.97
CA THR A 38 -5.86 4.63 2.94
C THR A 38 -4.64 5.14 2.18
N TRP A 39 -4.26 6.40 2.40
CA TRP A 39 -3.06 6.98 1.81
C TRP A 39 -1.83 6.62 2.63
N LEU A 40 -0.91 5.87 2.03
CA LEU A 40 0.41 5.55 2.60
C LEU A 40 1.44 6.61 2.22
N GLY A 41 1.22 7.29 1.10
CA GLY A 41 1.98 8.46 0.69
C GLY A 41 1.22 9.29 -0.32
N THR A 42 1.54 10.58 -0.34
CA THR A 42 0.77 11.64 -1.02
C THR A 42 1.67 12.75 -1.56
N ASN A 43 2.98 12.55 -1.52
CA ASN A 43 3.95 13.47 -2.12
C ASN A 43 4.35 13.02 -3.53
N SER A 44 4.93 13.94 -4.30
CA SER A 44 5.55 13.64 -5.59
C SER A 44 7.05 14.01 -5.57
N GLY A 45 7.82 13.36 -6.42
CA GLY A 45 9.27 13.53 -6.57
C GLY A 45 10.06 12.82 -5.47
N THR A 46 10.12 13.41 -4.28
CA THR A 46 10.94 12.90 -3.18
C THR A 46 10.15 12.81 -1.87
N PRO A 47 10.42 11.79 -1.02
CA PRO A 47 9.76 11.71 0.28
C PRO A 47 10.23 12.86 1.19
N THR A 48 9.34 13.35 2.04
CA THR A 48 9.67 14.31 3.10
C THR A 48 9.62 13.62 4.47
N LEU A 49 10.00 14.34 5.53
CA LEU A 49 9.88 13.84 6.90
C LEU A 49 8.44 13.51 7.31
N GLU A 50 7.46 14.18 6.71
CA GLU A 50 6.05 14.07 7.08
C GLU A 50 5.23 13.24 6.09
N ARG A 51 5.64 13.18 4.83
CA ARG A 51 4.88 12.58 3.75
C ARG A 51 5.75 11.71 2.85
N ASN A 52 5.37 10.44 2.74
CA ASN A 52 5.95 9.56 1.73
C ASN A 52 5.44 9.91 0.31
N VAL A 53 6.15 9.43 -0.70
CA VAL A 53 5.75 9.50 -2.11
C VAL A 53 4.58 8.57 -2.43
N SER A 54 4.02 8.67 -3.65
CA SER A 54 2.75 8.05 -4.05
C SER A 54 2.61 6.58 -3.63
N CYS A 55 1.59 6.31 -2.81
CA CYS A 55 1.03 4.98 -2.60
C CYS A 55 -0.33 5.11 -1.90
N THR A 56 -1.36 4.52 -2.50
CA THR A 56 -2.72 4.44 -1.93
C THR A 56 -3.14 2.98 -1.81
N LEU A 57 -3.59 2.59 -0.63
CA LEU A 57 -4.23 1.31 -0.40
C LEU A 57 -5.73 1.43 -0.69
N VAL A 58 -6.24 0.52 -1.51
CA VAL A 58 -7.65 0.41 -1.90
C VAL A 58 -8.19 -0.91 -1.37
N ARG A 59 -9.08 -0.84 -0.38
CA ARG A 59 -9.79 -2.00 0.17
C ARG A 59 -11.17 -2.08 -0.45
N LEU A 60 -11.49 -3.22 -1.01
CA LEU A 60 -12.79 -3.61 -1.52
C LEU A 60 -13.30 -4.82 -0.71
N PRO A 61 -14.60 -5.13 -0.73
CA PRO A 61 -15.09 -6.39 -0.19
C PRO A 61 -14.37 -7.58 -0.83
N GLY A 62 -13.55 -8.27 -0.05
CA GLY A 62 -12.79 -9.43 -0.51
C GLY A 62 -11.54 -9.14 -1.35
N ALA A 63 -11.05 -7.90 -1.42
CA ALA A 63 -9.77 -7.62 -2.09
C ALA A 63 -9.07 -6.40 -1.48
N VAL A 64 -7.74 -6.44 -1.42
CA VAL A 64 -6.95 -5.26 -1.03
C VAL A 64 -5.83 -5.04 -2.02
N GLN A 65 -5.83 -3.86 -2.63
CA GLN A 65 -4.93 -3.49 -3.72
C GLN A 65 -4.12 -2.26 -3.35
N MET A 66 -2.95 -2.10 -3.95
CA MET A 66 -2.17 -0.88 -3.89
C MET A 66 -2.20 -0.17 -5.24
N VAL A 67 -2.34 1.15 -5.23
CA VAL A 67 -2.15 2.03 -6.40
C VAL A 67 -0.90 2.86 -6.15
N ASP A 68 0.07 2.70 -7.05
CA ASP A 68 1.45 3.11 -6.94
C ASP A 68 2.21 2.54 -5.73
N CYS A 69 3.52 2.53 -5.85
CA CYS A 69 4.44 2.10 -4.83
C CYS A 69 5.77 2.83 -4.97
N GLY A 70 5.78 4.12 -4.61
CA GLY A 70 7.00 4.92 -4.55
C GLY A 70 7.97 4.47 -3.46
N GLU A 71 9.20 4.99 -3.51
CA GLU A 71 10.24 4.69 -2.54
C GLU A 71 9.76 4.86 -1.08
N GLY A 72 10.24 4.00 -0.17
CA GLY A 72 9.89 4.08 1.25
C GLY A 72 8.52 3.51 1.64
N THR A 73 7.69 3.11 0.67
CA THR A 73 6.37 2.51 0.92
C THR A 73 6.43 1.27 1.84
N HIS A 74 7.48 0.47 1.76
CA HIS A 74 7.71 -0.67 2.67
C HIS A 74 7.68 -0.27 4.16
N ARG A 75 8.17 0.93 4.52
CA ARG A 75 8.13 1.44 5.90
C ARG A 75 6.70 1.76 6.33
N GLN A 76 5.88 2.24 5.38
CA GLN A 76 4.47 2.53 5.61
C GLN A 76 3.67 1.25 5.83
N LEU A 77 3.95 0.21 5.04
CA LEU A 77 3.36 -1.13 5.20
C LEU A 77 3.70 -1.73 6.56
N LEU A 78 4.97 -1.71 6.98
CA LEU A 78 5.39 -2.21 8.29
C LEU A 78 4.68 -1.50 9.45
N ALA A 79 4.41 -0.19 9.32
CA ALA A 79 3.65 0.56 10.32
C ALA A 79 2.17 0.14 10.39
N LEU A 80 1.60 -0.40 9.31
CA LEU A 80 0.22 -0.89 9.25
C LEU A 80 0.02 -2.31 9.81
N GLU A 81 1.07 -3.09 10.04
CA GLU A 81 0.95 -4.49 10.50
C GLU A 81 0.18 -4.64 11.82
N LYS A 82 0.08 -3.57 12.61
CA LYS A 82 -0.69 -3.58 13.87
C LYS A 82 -2.19 -3.43 13.68
N SER A 83 -2.64 -2.92 12.54
CA SER A 83 -4.05 -2.61 12.26
C SER A 83 -4.62 -3.38 11.08
N MET A 84 -3.78 -4.06 10.31
CA MET A 84 -4.18 -4.80 9.11
C MET A 84 -3.24 -6.00 8.88
N ASP A 85 -3.82 -7.11 8.41
CA ASP A 85 -3.04 -8.21 7.85
C ASP A 85 -2.56 -7.86 6.44
N LEU A 86 -1.24 -7.69 6.29
CA LEU A 86 -0.63 -7.38 5.00
C LEU A 86 -0.75 -8.53 3.99
N ALA A 87 -1.00 -9.76 4.44
CA ALA A 87 -1.21 -10.90 3.55
C ALA A 87 -2.50 -10.77 2.72
N GLU A 88 -3.43 -9.88 3.11
CA GLU A 88 -4.63 -9.55 2.33
C GLU A 88 -4.31 -8.79 1.04
N ILE A 89 -3.13 -8.15 0.96
CA ILE A 89 -2.69 -7.38 -0.22
C ILE A 89 -2.19 -8.35 -1.30
N ASP A 90 -2.93 -8.44 -2.39
CA ASP A 90 -2.67 -9.39 -3.48
C ASP A 90 -2.26 -8.72 -4.80
N GLY A 91 -2.45 -7.41 -4.96
CA GLY A 91 -1.97 -6.71 -6.17
C GLY A 91 -1.51 -5.27 -5.99
N ILE A 92 -0.67 -4.85 -6.92
CA ILE A 92 -0.07 -3.52 -7.02
C ILE A 92 -0.28 -3.01 -8.46
N PHE A 93 -0.88 -1.84 -8.59
CA PHE A 93 -1.13 -1.17 -9.86
C PHE A 93 -0.23 0.06 -9.98
N ILE A 94 0.67 0.07 -10.95
CA ILE A 94 1.57 1.20 -11.21
C ILE A 94 0.95 2.06 -12.31
N THR A 95 0.74 3.34 -11.99
CA THR A 95 0.10 4.26 -12.93
C THR A 95 1.03 4.67 -14.08
N HIS A 96 2.30 4.91 -13.79
CA HIS A 96 3.32 5.31 -14.77
C HIS A 96 4.76 5.09 -14.23
N LEU A 97 5.78 5.26 -15.07
CA LEU A 97 7.17 4.92 -14.78
C LEU A 97 8.01 6.09 -14.24
N HIS A 98 7.48 6.86 -13.29
CA HIS A 98 8.30 7.77 -12.49
C HIS A 98 8.69 7.15 -11.15
N GLY A 99 9.88 7.50 -10.66
CA GLY A 99 10.46 6.85 -9.49
C GLY A 99 9.64 6.98 -8.20
N ASP A 100 8.95 8.11 -8.04
CA ASP A 100 8.02 8.37 -6.94
C ASP A 100 6.73 7.55 -7.00
N HIS A 101 6.52 6.76 -8.07
CA HIS A 101 5.39 5.86 -8.24
C HIS A 101 5.80 4.38 -8.29
N CYS A 102 7.06 4.03 -8.62
CA CYS A 102 7.44 2.63 -8.84
C CYS A 102 8.73 2.15 -8.17
N PHE A 103 9.59 3.04 -7.64
CA PHE A 103 10.89 2.59 -7.08
C PHE A 103 10.77 1.84 -5.75
N GLY A 104 9.60 1.86 -5.11
CA GLY A 104 9.35 1.11 -3.88
C GLY A 104 8.95 -0.35 -4.07
N VAL A 105 8.61 -0.77 -5.29
CA VAL A 105 7.94 -2.07 -5.54
C VAL A 105 8.73 -3.24 -4.98
N ALA A 106 10.03 -3.35 -5.30
CA ALA A 106 10.85 -4.48 -4.86
C ALA A 106 10.92 -4.60 -3.32
N ALA A 107 11.06 -3.47 -2.62
CA ALA A 107 11.10 -3.45 -1.15
C ALA A 107 9.72 -3.74 -0.52
N ALA A 108 8.64 -3.26 -1.14
CA ALA A 108 7.28 -3.56 -0.69
C ALA A 108 6.97 -5.06 -0.85
N LEU A 109 7.29 -5.65 -2.00
CA LEU A 109 7.12 -7.09 -2.25
C LEU A 109 7.82 -7.94 -1.18
N ALA A 110 9.05 -7.61 -0.79
CA ALA A 110 9.75 -8.33 0.26
C ALA A 110 9.00 -8.32 1.62
N VAL A 111 8.36 -7.21 1.97
CA VAL A 111 7.53 -7.11 3.19
C VAL A 111 6.25 -7.92 3.05
N LEU A 112 5.59 -7.85 1.89
CA LEU A 112 4.35 -8.58 1.65
C LEU A 112 4.57 -10.11 1.59
N ASP A 113 5.64 -10.57 0.94
CA ASP A 113 6.04 -11.97 0.91
C ASP A 113 6.28 -12.51 2.32
N ARG A 114 6.97 -11.73 3.16
CA ARG A 114 7.19 -12.07 4.57
C ARG A 114 5.86 -12.22 5.30
N ALA A 115 4.92 -11.31 5.09
CA ALA A 115 3.60 -11.38 5.72
C ALA A 115 2.83 -12.64 5.28
N LYS A 116 2.84 -12.96 3.97
CA LYS A 116 2.20 -14.17 3.43
C LYS A 116 2.84 -15.47 3.93
N ALA A 117 4.15 -15.47 4.15
CA ALA A 117 4.87 -16.62 4.71
C ALA A 117 4.63 -16.81 6.21
N ALA A 118 4.42 -15.72 6.96
CA ALA A 118 4.13 -15.76 8.39
C ALA A 118 2.65 -16.08 8.70
N GLY A 119 1.74 -15.73 7.80
CA GLY A 119 0.31 -16.00 7.93
C GLY A 119 -0.12 -17.35 7.34
N GLN A 120 -1.34 -17.79 7.69
CA GLN A 120 -2.08 -18.79 6.92
C GLN A 120 -2.67 -18.11 5.69
N SER A 121 -1.82 -17.70 4.75
CA SER A 121 -2.27 -17.07 3.52
C SER A 121 -3.16 -18.04 2.74
N ASP A 122 -4.32 -17.54 2.31
CA ASP A 122 -5.19 -18.24 1.36
C ASP A 122 -4.33 -18.70 0.17
N PRO A 123 -4.31 -20.01 -0.18
CA PRO A 123 -3.56 -20.51 -1.32
C PRO A 123 -3.81 -19.74 -2.61
N ALA A 124 -5.03 -19.21 -2.80
CA ALA A 124 -5.40 -18.40 -3.95
C ALA A 124 -4.72 -17.01 -3.97
N ARG A 125 -4.25 -16.51 -2.82
CA ARG A 125 -3.60 -15.21 -2.65
C ARG A 125 -2.09 -15.31 -2.46
N ARG A 126 -1.49 -16.48 -2.69
CA ARG A 126 -0.04 -16.68 -2.49
C ARG A 126 0.84 -15.81 -3.40
N ARG A 127 0.37 -15.47 -4.60
CA ARG A 127 1.11 -14.64 -5.56
C ARG A 127 0.78 -13.17 -5.37
N HIS A 128 1.74 -12.32 -5.71
CA HIS A 128 1.49 -10.89 -5.91
C HIS A 128 1.28 -10.62 -7.39
N HIS A 129 0.25 -9.86 -7.72
CA HIS A 129 0.02 -9.40 -9.08
C HIS A 129 0.57 -7.98 -9.21
N LEU A 130 1.36 -7.75 -10.24
CA LEU A 130 1.90 -6.43 -10.54
C LEU A 130 1.38 -5.98 -11.90
N TYR A 131 0.54 -4.95 -11.89
CA TYR A 131 -0.03 -4.34 -13.08
C TYR A 131 0.64 -3.02 -13.38
N GLY A 132 0.86 -2.68 -14.65
CA GLY A 132 1.36 -1.36 -15.01
C GLY A 132 1.68 -1.18 -16.48
N PRO A 133 2.26 -0.02 -16.85
CA PRO A 133 2.55 0.30 -18.25
C PRO A 133 3.67 -0.58 -18.83
N PRO A 134 3.76 -0.67 -20.16
CA PRO A 134 4.89 -1.30 -20.83
C PRO A 134 6.23 -0.74 -20.35
N GLY A 135 7.20 -1.61 -20.09
CA GLY A 135 8.51 -1.24 -19.54
C GLY A 135 8.59 -1.30 -18.02
N LEU A 136 7.48 -1.58 -17.31
CA LEU A 136 7.54 -1.97 -15.91
C LEU A 136 8.24 -3.32 -15.78
N SER A 137 9.46 -3.30 -15.27
CA SER A 137 10.22 -4.49 -14.93
C SER A 137 10.66 -4.41 -13.48
N VAL A 138 10.50 -5.51 -12.76
CA VAL A 138 10.95 -5.61 -11.37
C VAL A 138 11.81 -6.86 -11.25
N SER A 139 13.07 -6.67 -10.90
CA SER A 139 13.96 -7.74 -10.48
C SER A 139 13.68 -8.05 -9.00
N SER A 140 12.88 -9.07 -8.75
CA SER A 140 12.62 -9.58 -7.38
C SER A 140 12.59 -11.10 -7.36
N ASN A 141 13.07 -11.70 -6.26
CA ASN A 141 12.93 -13.15 -6.01
C ASN A 141 11.51 -13.54 -5.54
N ALA A 142 10.57 -12.60 -5.50
CA ALA A 142 9.19 -12.78 -5.07
C ALA A 142 8.38 -13.60 -6.08
N ALA A 143 7.44 -14.41 -5.61
CA ALA A 143 6.51 -15.13 -6.48
C ALA A 143 5.48 -14.16 -7.07
N MET A 144 5.84 -13.54 -8.20
CA MET A 144 5.08 -12.47 -8.83
C MET A 144 4.59 -12.87 -10.22
N GLU A 145 3.37 -12.44 -10.55
CA GLU A 145 2.86 -12.40 -11.91
C GLU A 145 2.86 -10.94 -12.35
N ILE A 146 3.64 -10.62 -13.39
CA ILE A 146 3.71 -9.28 -13.94
C ILE A 146 2.80 -9.23 -15.15
N ASP A 147 1.88 -8.29 -15.13
CA ASP A 147 0.93 -8.10 -16.20
C ASP A 147 0.99 -6.67 -16.73
N THR A 148 1.58 -6.51 -17.92
CA THR A 148 1.69 -5.23 -18.61
C THR A 148 0.73 -5.22 -19.80
N HIS A 149 -0.44 -4.59 -19.62
CA HIS A 149 -1.41 -4.41 -20.70
C HIS A 149 -1.26 -3.03 -21.36
N THR A 150 -1.48 -3.00 -22.68
CA THR A 150 -1.80 -1.81 -23.48
C THR A 150 -3.28 -1.67 -23.67
#